data_AF-A0A6A0AG24-F1
#
_entry.id   AF-A0A6A0AG24-F1
#
_cell.length_a   1.000
_cell.length_b   1.000
_cell.length_c   1.000
_cell.angle_alpha   90.00
_cell.angle_beta   90.00
_cell.angle_gamma   90.00
#
_symmetry.space_group_name_H-M   'P 1'
#
loop_
_entity.id
_entity.type
_entity.pdbx_description
1 polymer ?
#
loop_
_entity_poly.entity_id
_entity_poly.type
_entity_poly.pdbx_seq_one_letter_code
_entity_poly.pdbx_strand_id
1 'polypeptide(L)'
;MAPSIASHNPRRSISNASSANNSLYGGVGSGLDDEDTRIVVPLDETERLISLQLALKCSDLGHVAAALPVHLKWVAGLEEEFFRQGDAERAAGLPMSPLFDRSKQGISKSQVGFFDIVVIPLYHSLSRVFTGTKPLLTFVMRNYKVWNERQGLDDCPK
;
A
#
# COMPACT_ATOMS: atom_id res chain seq x y z
N MET A 1 -60.59 14.81 5.37
CA MET A 1 -59.52 15.75 5.00
C MET A 1 -58.21 14.99 5.05
N ALA A 2 -57.65 14.66 3.90
CA ALA A 2 -56.33 14.07 3.75
C ALA A 2 -55.56 14.93 2.73
N PRO A 3 -54.30 15.31 2.98
CA PRO A 3 -53.45 15.83 1.92
C PRO A 3 -52.52 14.75 1.37
N SER A 4 -52.38 14.87 0.06
CA SER A 4 -51.73 13.98 -0.91
C SER A 4 -50.20 13.93 -0.78
N ILE A 5 -49.65 12.74 -1.01
CA ILE A 5 -48.21 12.48 -1.17
C ILE A 5 -47.81 12.94 -2.58
N ALA A 6 -46.84 13.85 -2.67
CA ALA A 6 -46.17 14.18 -3.92
C ALA A 6 -44.65 14.35 -3.68
N SER A 7 -43.90 13.25 -3.75
CA SER A 7 -42.45 13.32 -3.96
C SER A 7 -42.15 13.08 -5.45
N HIS A 8 -42.18 14.17 -6.22
CA HIS A 8 -41.61 14.22 -7.56
C HIS A 8 -40.08 14.11 -7.43
N ASN A 9 -39.49 13.01 -7.90
CA ASN A 9 -38.04 12.95 -8.13
C ASN A 9 -37.79 12.82 -9.64
N PRO A 10 -37.58 13.93 -10.36
CA PRO A 10 -37.29 13.87 -11.78
C PRO A 10 -35.85 13.37 -11.97
N ARG A 11 -35.70 12.23 -12.64
CA ARG A 11 -34.44 11.84 -13.29
C ARG A 11 -33.98 13.02 -14.16
N ARG A 12 -33.07 13.85 -13.65
CA ARG A 12 -32.33 14.79 -14.48
C ARG A 12 -31.23 14.03 -15.20
N SER A 13 -31.54 13.69 -16.45
CA SER A 13 -30.55 13.59 -17.51
C SER A 13 -29.64 14.83 -17.45
N ILE A 14 -28.36 14.64 -17.12
CA ILE A 14 -27.33 15.65 -17.36
C ILE A 14 -26.44 15.12 -18.48
N SER A 15 -26.56 15.83 -19.59
CA SER A 15 -25.83 15.74 -20.84
C SER A 15 -24.31 15.83 -20.67
N ASN A 16 -23.64 15.03 -21.49
CA ASN A 16 -22.23 15.06 -21.88
C ASN A 16 -21.45 16.35 -21.55
N ALA A 17 -20.44 16.19 -20.71
CA ALA A 17 -19.19 16.96 -20.76
C ALA A 17 -18.03 15.97 -20.99
N SER A 18 -18.06 15.29 -22.13
CA SER A 18 -16.91 14.54 -22.65
C SER A 18 -16.16 15.44 -23.62
N SER A 19 -15.26 16.30 -23.12
CA SER A 19 -14.27 17.01 -23.95
C SER A 19 -13.30 17.78 -23.07
N ALA A 20 -12.30 17.08 -22.51
CA ALA A 20 -10.97 17.61 -22.19
C ALA A 20 -10.26 16.57 -21.32
N ASN A 21 -9.51 15.66 -21.93
CA ASN A 21 -8.26 15.10 -21.38
C ASN A 21 -7.63 13.98 -22.23
N ASN A 22 -8.26 13.54 -23.33
CA ASN A 22 -7.66 12.54 -24.23
C ASN A 22 -6.74 13.15 -25.30
N SER A 23 -5.73 13.93 -24.91
CA SER A 23 -4.71 14.40 -25.87
C SER A 23 -3.32 14.57 -25.27
N LEU A 24 -2.85 13.55 -24.56
CA LEU A 24 -1.43 13.29 -24.41
C LEU A 24 -1.30 11.76 -24.40
N TYR A 25 -0.31 11.21 -25.10
CA TYR A 25 -0.14 9.78 -25.45
C TYR A 25 -0.83 9.35 -26.75
N GLY A 26 -0.28 9.84 -27.87
CA GLY A 26 -0.46 9.20 -29.16
C GLY A 26 0.47 7.98 -29.30
N GLY A 27 -0.15 6.82 -29.54
CA GLY A 27 0.32 5.78 -30.47
C GLY A 27 1.53 4.93 -30.10
N VAL A 28 1.28 3.74 -29.52
CA VAL A 28 1.78 2.45 -30.03
C VAL A 28 0.73 1.38 -29.69
N GLY A 29 0.19 0.70 -30.70
CA GLY A 29 -0.75 -0.40 -30.51
C GLY A 29 -0.05 -1.71 -30.16
N SER A 30 -0.52 -2.37 -29.09
CA SER A 30 -0.46 -3.83 -28.93
C SER A 30 -1.49 -4.23 -27.87
N GLY A 31 -2.44 -5.09 -28.24
CA GLY A 31 -3.66 -5.38 -27.50
C GLY A 31 -3.46 -6.08 -26.15
N LEU A 32 -3.44 -5.29 -25.08
CA LEU A 32 -3.86 -5.68 -23.75
C LEU A 32 -4.99 -4.72 -23.37
N ASP A 33 -6.16 -5.25 -23.05
CA ASP A 33 -7.39 -4.50 -22.93
C ASP A 33 -7.27 -3.30 -21.95
N ASP A 34 -7.70 -2.12 -22.41
CA ASP A 34 -7.69 -0.79 -21.74
C ASP A 34 -8.42 -0.72 -20.38
N GLU A 35 -8.87 -1.85 -19.85
CA GLU A 35 -9.66 -1.96 -18.63
C GLU A 35 -8.79 -2.11 -17.37
N ASP A 36 -7.57 -2.64 -17.51
CA ASP A 36 -6.73 -3.01 -16.37
C ASP A 36 -5.79 -1.89 -15.87
N THR A 37 -5.76 -0.75 -16.56
CA THR A 37 -4.90 0.42 -16.24
C THR A 37 -5.68 1.67 -15.82
N ARG A 38 -7.00 1.58 -15.64
CA ARG A 38 -7.85 2.73 -15.30
C ARG A 38 -7.65 3.21 -13.86
N ILE A 39 -7.66 4.53 -13.69
CA ILE A 39 -7.81 5.16 -12.37
C ILE A 39 -9.30 5.31 -12.11
N VAL A 40 -9.77 4.93 -10.92
CA VAL A 40 -11.14 5.20 -10.49
C VAL A 40 -11.31 6.71 -10.38
N VAL A 41 -12.28 7.27 -11.09
CA VAL A 41 -12.56 8.71 -11.06
C VAL A 41 -13.10 9.08 -9.67
N PRO A 42 -12.45 10.01 -8.95
CA PRO A 42 -12.91 10.43 -7.63
C PRO A 42 -14.24 11.19 -7.73
N LEU A 43 -15.12 11.03 -6.74
CA LEU A 43 -16.43 11.69 -6.68
C LEU A 43 -16.30 13.19 -6.37
N ASP A 44 -15.31 13.56 -5.55
CA ASP A 44 -15.04 14.94 -5.15
C ASP A 44 -13.54 15.18 -4.88
N GLU A 45 -13.20 16.41 -4.49
CA GLU A 45 -11.81 16.79 -4.19
C GLU A 45 -11.25 16.08 -2.95
N THR A 46 -12.10 15.73 -1.98
CA THR A 46 -11.68 14.99 -0.77
C THR A 46 -11.23 13.58 -1.15
N GLU A 47 -12.02 12.89 -1.97
CA GLU A 47 -11.66 11.57 -2.50
C GLU A 47 -10.41 11.62 -3.38
N ARG A 48 -10.26 12.67 -4.19
CA ARG A 48 -9.05 12.87 -4.99
C ARG A 48 -7.81 13.00 -4.10
N LEU A 49 -7.88 13.84 -3.05
CA LEU A 49 -6.76 14.08 -2.14
C LEU A 49 -6.40 12.82 -1.35
N ILE A 50 -7.37 12.11 -0.78
CA ILE A 50 -7.07 10.89 -0.01
C ILE A 50 -6.50 9.78 -0.89
N SER A 51 -6.93 9.68 -2.16
CA SER A 51 -6.38 8.74 -3.13
C SER A 51 -4.90 9.03 -3.42
N LEU A 52 -4.52 10.30 -3.56
CA LEU A 52 -3.12 10.71 -3.75
C LEU A 52 -2.29 10.49 -2.48
N GLN A 53 -2.85 10.75 -1.30
CA GLN A 53 -2.19 10.45 -0.03
C GLN A 53 -1.92 8.95 0.13
N LEU A 54 -2.89 8.10 -0.24
CA LEU A 54 -2.71 6.65 -0.27
C LEU A 54 -1.56 6.24 -1.19
N ALA A 55 -1.51 6.80 -2.41
CA ALA A 55 -0.43 6.52 -3.36
C ALA A 55 0.95 6.94 -2.79
N LEU A 56 1.01 8.10 -2.14
CA LEU A 56 2.23 8.58 -1.46
C LEU A 56 2.66 7.63 -0.34
N LYS A 57 1.73 7.19 0.51
CA LYS A 57 2.01 6.23 1.60
C LYS A 57 2.49 4.88 1.09
N CYS A 58 1.91 4.38 -0.01
CA CYS A 58 2.40 3.13 -0.61
C CYS A 58 3.80 3.30 -1.22
N SER A 59 4.09 4.47 -1.79
CA SER A 59 5.40 4.80 -2.38
C SER A 59 6.51 4.83 -1.32
N ASP A 60 6.21 5.36 -0.13
CA ASP A 60 7.13 5.36 1.03
C ASP A 60 7.51 3.93 1.45
N LEU A 61 6.59 2.98 1.28
CA LEU A 61 6.81 1.55 1.55
C LEU A 61 7.21 0.75 0.30
N GLY A 62 7.65 1.39 -0.79
CA GLY A 62 7.83 0.74 -2.10
C GLY A 62 8.72 -0.51 -2.10
N HIS A 63 9.65 -0.63 -1.14
CA HIS A 63 10.51 -1.82 -1.01
C HIS A 63 9.73 -3.11 -0.74
N VAL A 64 8.50 -3.05 -0.21
CA VAL A 64 7.65 -4.23 0.04
C VAL A 64 7.14 -4.89 -1.24
N ALA A 65 7.05 -4.14 -2.34
CA ALA A 65 6.67 -4.62 -3.67
C ALA A 65 7.89 -4.84 -4.58
N ALA A 66 9.11 -4.63 -4.09
CA ALA A 66 10.32 -4.84 -4.87
C ALA A 66 10.65 -6.33 -5.03
N ALA A 67 11.58 -6.64 -5.95
CA ALA A 67 12.16 -7.97 -6.05
C ALA A 67 12.76 -8.41 -4.70
N LEU A 68 12.58 -9.67 -4.33
CA LEU A 68 12.93 -10.19 -3.00
C LEU A 68 14.35 -9.81 -2.53
N PRO A 69 15.43 -9.91 -3.34
CA PRO A 69 16.77 -9.51 -2.88
C PRO A 69 16.86 -8.04 -2.48
N VAL A 70 16.13 -7.17 -3.18
CA VAL A 70 16.07 -5.73 -2.88
C VAL A 70 15.28 -5.50 -1.60
N HIS A 71 14.11 -6.14 -1.47
CA HIS A 71 13.28 -6.05 -0.27
C HIS A 71 14.07 -6.46 0.99
N LEU A 72 14.75 -7.61 0.95
CA LEU A 72 15.55 -8.11 2.06
C LEU A 72 16.71 -7.18 2.43
N LYS A 73 17.36 -6.56 1.43
CA LYS A 73 18.41 -5.57 1.67
C LYS A 73 17.89 -4.35 2.42
N TRP A 74 16.69 -3.86 2.06
CA TRP A 74 16.06 -2.75 2.76
C TRP A 74 15.69 -3.11 4.21
N VAL A 75 15.10 -4.29 4.44
CA VAL A 75 14.77 -4.74 5.80
C VAL A 75 16.03 -4.85 6.67
N ALA A 76 17.11 -5.44 6.15
CA ALA A 76 18.37 -5.52 6.87
C ALA A 76 18.98 -4.15 7.19
N GLY A 77 18.90 -3.20 6.25
CA GLY A 77 19.36 -1.83 6.46
C GLY A 77 18.56 -1.09 7.55
N LEU A 78 17.23 -1.22 7.54
CA LEU A 78 16.35 -0.65 8.56
C LEU A 78 16.61 -1.26 9.94
N GLU A 79 16.84 -2.58 10.00
CA GLU A 79 17.13 -3.26 11.26
C GLU A 79 18.45 -2.76 11.87
N GLU A 80 19.50 -2.63 11.06
CA GLU A 80 20.77 -2.06 11.55
C GLU A 80 20.62 -0.60 11.96
N GLU A 81 19.81 0.20 11.26
CA GLU A 81 19.53 1.58 11.67
C GLU A 81 18.87 1.63 13.05
N PHE A 82 17.86 0.79 13.28
CA PHE A 82 17.17 0.69 14.57
C PHE A 82 18.13 0.25 15.68
N PHE A 83 19.00 -0.73 15.41
CA PHE A 83 20.01 -1.16 16.37
C PHE A 83 21.02 -0.07 16.73
N ARG A 84 21.48 0.71 15.74
CA ARG A 84 22.35 1.86 16.01
C ARG A 84 21.66 2.93 16.86
N GLN A 85 20.37 3.17 16.63
CA GLN A 85 19.60 4.07 17.47
C GLN A 85 19.47 3.52 18.90
N GLY A 86 19.20 2.23 19.07
CA GLY A 86 19.14 1.60 20.40
C GLY A 86 20.46 1.70 21.16
N ASP A 87 21.59 1.50 20.49
CA ASP A 87 22.91 1.70 21.11
C ASP A 87 23.13 3.15 21.56
N ALA A 88 22.72 4.12 20.73
CA ALA A 88 22.80 5.53 21.07
C ALA A 88 21.90 5.90 22.26
N GLU A 89 20.67 5.37 22.30
CA GLU A 89 19.74 5.54 23.43
C GLU A 89 20.35 4.97 24.72
N ARG A 90 20.93 3.77 24.66
CA ARG A 90 21.62 3.14 25.80
C ARG A 90 22.81 3.97 26.28
N ALA A 91 23.65 4.45 25.36
CA ALA A 91 24.80 5.27 25.70
C ALA A 91 24.41 6.62 26.32
N ALA A 92 23.27 7.18 25.92
CA ALA A 92 22.70 8.39 26.48
C ALA A 92 21.95 8.17 27.81
N GLY A 93 21.85 6.94 28.31
CA GLY A 93 21.08 6.60 29.51
C GLY A 93 19.56 6.72 29.33
N LEU A 94 19.07 6.69 28.08
CA LEU A 94 17.65 6.73 27.75
C LEU A 94 17.04 5.31 27.75
N PRO A 95 15.73 5.17 28.02
CA PRO A 95 15.01 3.93 27.75
C PRO A 95 15.11 3.58 26.27
N MET A 96 15.51 2.34 25.97
CA MET A 96 15.64 1.88 24.60
C MET A 96 14.26 1.69 23.96
N SER A 97 14.11 2.15 22.73
CA SER A 97 12.90 1.99 21.93
C SER A 97 12.63 0.50 21.62
N PRO A 98 11.35 0.10 21.48
CA PRO A 98 11.01 -1.26 21.07
C PRO A 98 11.69 -1.65 19.76
N LEU A 99 12.10 -2.92 19.64
CA LEU A 99 12.79 -3.52 18.47
C LEU A 99 14.23 -3.03 18.22
N PHE A 100 14.74 -2.08 19.00
CA PHE A 100 16.05 -1.47 18.76
C PHE A 100 17.19 -2.16 19.53
N ASP A 101 16.87 -3.23 20.25
CA ASP A 101 17.84 -4.03 21.00
C ASP A 101 18.42 -5.13 20.12
N ARG A 102 19.67 -4.95 19.67
CA ARG A 102 20.40 -5.96 18.87
C ARG A 102 20.62 -7.30 19.58
N SER A 103 20.41 -7.37 20.89
CA SER A 103 20.46 -8.64 21.65
C SER A 103 19.15 -9.43 21.58
N LYS A 104 18.08 -8.83 21.04
CA LYS A 104 16.76 -9.42 20.87
C LYS A 104 16.48 -9.68 19.40
N GLN A 105 15.34 -10.30 19.16
CA GLN A 105 14.78 -10.47 17.83
C GLN A 105 14.36 -9.09 17.29
N GLY A 106 15.05 -8.60 16.26
CA GLY A 106 14.81 -7.31 15.60
C GLY A 106 13.54 -7.30 14.74
N ILE A 107 13.42 -6.28 13.88
CA ILE A 107 12.24 -6.07 13.03
C ILE A 107 11.98 -7.21 12.05
N SER A 108 12.96 -8.05 11.76
CA SER A 108 12.83 -9.23 10.90
C SER A 108 11.73 -10.19 11.40
N LYS A 109 11.57 -10.33 12.73
CA LYS A 109 10.50 -11.16 13.30
C LYS A 109 9.12 -10.51 13.25
N SER A 110 9.06 -9.19 13.14
CA SER A 110 7.80 -8.44 13.08
C SER A 110 7.27 -8.27 11.66
N GLN A 111 7.97 -8.77 10.63
CA GLN A 111 7.60 -8.55 9.23
C GLN A 111 6.20 -9.08 8.88
N VAL A 112 5.82 -10.28 9.32
CA VAL A 112 4.46 -10.81 9.03
C VAL A 112 3.38 -9.88 9.60
N GLY A 113 3.51 -9.48 10.87
CA GLY A 113 2.58 -8.53 11.49
C GLY A 113 2.55 -7.16 10.81
N PHE A 114 3.71 -6.65 10.36
CA PHE A 114 3.78 -5.41 9.59
C PHE A 114 3.03 -5.53 8.25
N PHE A 115 3.17 -6.66 7.56
CA PHE A 115 2.45 -6.89 6.31
C PHE A 115 0.93 -7.02 6.53
N ASP A 116 0.51 -7.79 7.54
CA ASP A 116 -0.91 -8.02 7.84
C ASP A 116 -1.64 -6.73 8.21
N ILE A 117 -1.01 -5.90 9.05
CA ILE A 117 -1.67 -4.74 9.67
C ILE A 117 -1.52 -3.48 8.81
N VAL A 118 -0.40 -3.33 8.09
CA VAL A 118 -0.06 -2.08 7.38
C VAL A 118 -0.02 -2.29 5.88
N VAL A 119 0.86 -3.18 5.40
CA VAL A 119 1.20 -3.23 3.97
C VAL A 119 0.05 -3.75 3.11
N ILE A 120 -0.52 -4.90 3.46
CA ILE A 120 -1.57 -5.55 2.66
C ILE A 120 -2.83 -4.68 2.57
N PRO A 121 -3.35 -4.09 3.67
CA PRO A 121 -4.49 -3.18 3.60
C PRO A 121 -4.26 -1.95 2.69
N LEU A 122 -3.05 -1.36 2.75
CA LEU A 122 -2.67 -0.22 1.92
C LEU A 122 -2.61 -0.59 0.43
N TYR A 123 -1.88 -1.64 0.09
CA TYR A 123 -1.71 -2.06 -1.32
C TYR A 123 -2.99 -2.64 -1.93
N HIS A 124 -3.84 -3.29 -1.12
CA HIS A 124 -5.16 -3.70 -1.56
C HIS A 124 -6.02 -2.48 -1.92
N SER A 125 -6.05 -1.46 -1.06
CA SER A 125 -6.76 -0.20 -1.34
C SER A 125 -6.19 0.50 -2.57
N LEU A 126 -4.87 0.56 -2.71
CA LEU A 126 -4.19 1.14 -3.87
C LEU A 126 -4.62 0.45 -5.17
N SER A 127 -4.63 -0.88 -5.19
CA SER A 127 -4.99 -1.67 -6.38
C SER A 127 -6.46 -1.51 -6.81
N ARG A 128 -7.33 -1.09 -5.89
CA ARG A 128 -8.73 -0.81 -6.19
C ARG A 128 -8.93 0.58 -6.79
N VAL A 129 -8.16 1.57 -6.33
CA VAL A 129 -8.25 2.96 -6.82
C VAL A 129 -7.45 3.14 -8.11
N PHE A 130 -6.24 2.58 -8.17
CA PHE A 130 -5.34 2.63 -9.31
C PHE A 130 -5.16 1.22 -9.86
N THR A 131 -6.06 0.78 -10.74
CA THR A 131 -6.11 -0.64 -11.17
C THR A 131 -4.82 -1.12 -11.83
N GLY A 132 -4.08 -0.24 -12.50
CA GLY A 132 -2.75 -0.53 -13.05
C GLY A 132 -1.69 -0.91 -12.01
N THR A 133 -1.97 -0.76 -10.71
CA THR A 133 -1.07 -1.12 -9.62
C THR A 133 -1.32 -2.53 -9.06
N LYS A 134 -2.29 -3.29 -9.59
CA LYS A 134 -2.52 -4.70 -9.22
C LYS A 134 -1.25 -5.55 -9.22
N PRO A 135 -0.31 -5.42 -10.18
CA PRO A 135 0.94 -6.18 -10.14
C PRO A 135 1.75 -5.92 -8.86
N LEU A 136 1.73 -4.70 -8.30
CA LEU A 136 2.45 -4.39 -7.06
C LEU A 136 1.90 -5.21 -5.89
N LEU A 137 0.58 -5.35 -5.78
CA LEU A 137 -0.04 -6.21 -4.77
C LEU A 137 0.42 -7.67 -4.91
N THR A 138 0.58 -8.18 -6.13
CA THR A 138 1.14 -9.52 -6.37
C THR A 138 2.57 -9.65 -5.82
N PHE A 139 3.43 -8.65 -6.03
CA PHE A 139 4.79 -8.66 -5.47
C PHE A 139 4.79 -8.55 -3.94
N VAL A 140 3.91 -7.73 -3.37
CA VAL A 140 3.70 -7.65 -1.91
C VAL A 140 3.34 -9.02 -1.34
N MET A 141 2.35 -9.70 -1.93
CA MET A 141 1.93 -11.03 -1.46
C MET A 141 3.03 -12.08 -1.61
N ARG A 142 3.88 -11.97 -2.65
CA ARG A 142 5.05 -12.84 -2.81
C ARG A 142 6.06 -12.66 -1.68
N ASN A 143 6.41 -11.42 -1.34
CA ASN A 143 7.35 -11.14 -0.25
C ASN A 143 6.75 -11.52 1.11
N TYR A 144 5.46 -11.27 1.32
CA TYR A 144 4.72 -11.72 2.50
C TYR A 144 4.82 -13.23 2.71
N LYS A 145 4.60 -14.02 1.65
CA LYS A 145 4.68 -15.49 1.71
C LYS A 145 6.05 -15.96 2.22
N VAL A 146 7.12 -15.34 1.74
CA VAL A 146 8.49 -15.66 2.19
C VAL A 146 8.66 -15.40 3.69
N TRP A 147 8.11 -14.30 4.22
CA TRP A 147 8.16 -14.03 5.65
C TRP A 147 7.32 -15.01 6.47
N ASN A 148 6.15 -15.40 5.98
CA ASN A 148 5.29 -16.39 6.61
C ASN A 148 5.98 -17.76 6.69
N GLU A 149 6.60 -18.20 5.59
CA GLU A 149 7.38 -19.45 5.54
C GLU A 149 8.59 -19.41 6.50
N ARG A 150 9.27 -18.26 6.62
CA ARG A 150 10.40 -18.09 7.55
C ARG A 150 9.97 -18.14 9.01
N GLN A 151 8.85 -17.52 9.37
CA GLN A 151 8.36 -17.61 10.75
C GLN A 151 8.01 -19.04 11.14
N GLY A 152 7.36 -19.79 10.25
CA GLY A 152 7.03 -21.20 10.49
C GLY A 152 8.26 -22.12 10.70
N LEU A 153 9.43 -21.76 10.17
CA LEU A 153 10.69 -22.49 10.38
C LEU A 153 11.32 -22.18 11.74
N ASP A 154 11.19 -20.96 12.23
CA ASP A 154 11.76 -20.55 13.51
C ASP A 154 10.90 -20.95 14.72
N ASP A 155 9.60 -21.20 14.50
CA ASP A 155 8.65 -21.67 15.52
C ASP A 155 8.67 -23.20 15.68
N CYS A 156 9.48 -23.91 14.88
CA CYS A 156 9.71 -25.34 15.05
C CYS A 156 10.57 -25.56 16.32
N PRO A 157 10.09 -26.33 17.33
CA PRO A 157 10.88 -26.59 18.53
C PRO A 157 12.15 -27.38 18.14
N LYS A 158 13.32 -26.82 18.53
CA LYS A 158 14.62 -27.50 18.43
C LYS A 158 14.75 -28.65 19.42
#